data_AF-A0A067SX22-F1
#
_entry.id   AF-A0A067SX22-F1
#
_cell.length_a   1.000
_cell.length_b   1.000
_cell.length_c   1.000
_cell.angle_alpha   90.00
_cell.angle_beta   90.00
_cell.angle_gamma   90.00
#
_symmetry.space_group_name_H-M   'P 1'
#
loop_
_entity.id
_entity.type
_entity.pdbx_description
1 polymer ?
#
loop_
_entity_poly.entity_id
_entity_poly.type
_entity_poly.pdbx_seq_one_letter_code
_entity_poly.pdbx_strand_id
1 'polypeptide(L)'
;MIRPDNSQLGKATPGGLQIWGETLFDFYSVNRLPGLFGQITHSSGSKLAAWMKKFGEADFVKARNFMLRAEEEDEPRLIEPCDIARLIKDEEHIWPMQTGKRSWVRKVGKGKGMEREFWQLPEPVIARQLDLQIYLQQSTLPPRLIVHDPWKILNVSEYCHIEDQETVSWNQKEDIQYVYKLKTSERYTSRKDKDDKELKEDEARRKKELETFLADPHSRNRLPSGYMIPVGDEKPGPAKPPIFVVLPFLHNRKTPKEAHLYIHPAGKIGEGNHSVVYNVEWELPRNYLVDEEICHRCVMEDVQKTLEEEDGPNGKHRHPKWDTLSGGYVPETKTKAPVVLPMKIGGEDATMQRYLFSDGDYSVDLKYEGPYRVVKSRVGYQDLSKAPYCEHLRALHSSIHPLTAKVHVAAKLSLEGDDHLAREAENYQAFPRHFFEHWSGFNVVPPIWDPVPVGPIVPQYYGYYVPEDKVSKYDVKAMEKSEEDMDVDEQQPQPLRKIKQPYLSPILLLENCGSPIQPEELSVDDISECGSLVHRFAEEEWVHGSIAKRNILKQPGPLSAWPIQRTMNAMRREGLGEQWSFRLIDFGRSFNPKTRNVQEREVINLLRNERATATGWVQEWKTLN
;
A
#
# COMPACT_ATOMS: atom_id res chain seq x y z
N MET A 1 -12.93 -35.81 17.33
CA MET A 1 -11.84 -34.94 17.84
C MET A 1 -11.16 -34.30 16.64
N ILE A 2 -11.03 -32.97 16.65
CA ILE A 2 -10.34 -32.21 15.60
C ILE A 2 -8.85 -32.48 15.69
N ARG A 3 -8.28 -33.04 14.63
CA ARG A 3 -6.86 -33.35 14.42
C ARG A 3 -6.43 -32.74 13.07
N PRO A 4 -5.12 -32.52 12.83
CA PRO A 4 -4.66 -31.94 11.57
C PRO A 4 -5.17 -32.68 10.31
N ASP A 5 -5.27 -34.01 10.37
CA ASP A 5 -5.70 -34.90 9.28
C ASP A 5 -7.21 -34.88 8.98
N ASN A 6 -8.03 -34.43 9.93
CA ASN A 6 -9.49 -34.38 9.76
C ASN A 6 -10.08 -32.96 9.90
N SER A 7 -9.23 -31.97 10.17
CA SER A 7 -9.60 -30.56 10.34
C SER A 7 -10.35 -30.03 9.12
N GLN A 8 -11.32 -29.14 9.34
CA GLN A 8 -11.98 -28.42 8.26
C GLN A 8 -11.31 -27.06 8.06
N LEU A 9 -11.32 -26.57 6.83
CA LEU A 9 -10.88 -25.21 6.54
C LEU A 9 -12.03 -24.27 6.86
N GLY A 10 -11.75 -23.26 7.69
CA GLY A 10 -12.62 -22.10 7.85
C GLY A 10 -12.25 -21.01 6.85
N LYS A 11 -12.73 -19.80 7.12
CA LYS A 11 -12.22 -18.59 6.47
C LYS A 11 -10.77 -18.39 6.90
N ALA A 12 -9.94 -17.94 5.97
CA ALA A 12 -8.51 -17.80 6.17
C ALA A 12 -7.96 -16.65 5.33
N THR A 13 -6.99 -15.94 5.89
CA THR A 13 -6.19 -14.99 5.13
C THR A 13 -5.16 -15.74 4.27
N PRO A 14 -4.61 -15.12 3.21
CA PRO A 14 -3.54 -15.74 2.44
C PRO A 14 -2.33 -16.10 3.31
N GLY A 15 -1.57 -17.10 2.88
CA GLY A 15 -0.40 -17.57 3.62
C GLY A 15 -0.70 -18.68 4.65
N GLY A 16 -1.79 -19.43 4.45
CA GLY A 16 -2.09 -20.62 5.27
C GLY A 16 -2.54 -20.33 6.71
N LEU A 17 -2.87 -19.08 7.05
CA LEU A 17 -3.31 -18.69 8.39
C LEU A 17 -4.78 -19.11 8.62
N GLN A 18 -4.97 -20.33 9.11
CA GLN A 18 -6.29 -21.00 9.17
C GLN A 18 -7.20 -20.55 10.34
N ILE A 19 -6.70 -19.77 11.28
CA ILE A 19 -7.48 -19.31 12.44
C ILE A 19 -7.65 -17.80 12.30
N TRP A 20 -8.56 -17.43 11.41
CA TRP A 20 -8.97 -16.05 11.16
C TRP A 20 -10.35 -15.78 11.76
N GLY A 21 -10.57 -14.55 12.22
CA GLY A 21 -11.83 -14.05 12.71
C GLY A 21 -12.04 -12.58 12.33
N GLU A 22 -13.24 -12.19 11.90
CA GLU A 22 -13.56 -10.76 11.66
C GLU A 22 -13.38 -9.93 12.95
N THR A 23 -13.78 -10.49 14.09
CA THR A 23 -13.75 -9.87 15.40
C THR A 23 -13.14 -10.79 16.45
N LEU A 24 -12.81 -10.25 17.63
CA LEU A 24 -12.31 -11.05 18.75
C LEU A 24 -13.30 -12.11 19.25
N PHE A 25 -14.59 -11.99 18.92
CA PHE A 25 -15.62 -12.95 19.33
C PHE A 25 -15.72 -14.17 18.42
N ASP A 26 -14.97 -14.18 17.32
CA ASP A 26 -14.97 -15.28 16.37
C ASP A 26 -13.94 -16.35 16.76
N PHE A 27 -13.21 -16.16 17.87
CA PHE A 27 -12.27 -17.14 18.41
C PHE A 27 -12.86 -17.91 19.58
N TYR A 28 -12.62 -19.22 19.58
CA TYR A 28 -13.18 -20.15 20.55
C TYR A 28 -12.11 -21.10 21.08
N SER A 29 -12.14 -21.32 22.39
CA SER A 29 -11.37 -22.36 23.07
C SER A 29 -12.24 -23.61 23.25
N VAL A 30 -11.85 -24.71 22.62
CA VAL A 30 -12.60 -25.97 22.61
C VAL A 30 -11.88 -27.01 23.45
N ASN A 31 -12.56 -27.53 24.48
CA ASN A 31 -12.09 -28.69 25.23
C ASN A 31 -12.17 -29.94 24.34
N ARG A 32 -11.02 -30.53 24.01
CA ARG A 32 -10.94 -31.75 23.17
C ARG A 32 -11.65 -32.94 23.81
N LEU A 33 -11.63 -33.00 25.14
CA LEU A 33 -12.28 -34.01 25.96
C LEU A 33 -13.10 -33.31 27.04
N PRO A 34 -14.44 -33.48 27.07
CA PRO A 34 -15.26 -32.95 28.14
C PRO A 34 -14.75 -33.45 29.52
N GLY A 35 -14.43 -32.52 30.43
CA GLY A 35 -13.95 -32.83 31.78
C GLY A 35 -12.43 -32.81 31.98
N LEU A 36 -11.62 -32.65 30.92
CA LEU A 36 -10.17 -32.50 31.02
C LEU A 36 -9.76 -31.06 30.65
N PHE A 37 -9.67 -30.20 31.66
CA PHE A 37 -9.40 -28.76 31.52
C PHE A 37 -8.03 -28.41 30.89
N GLY A 38 -7.12 -29.38 30.71
CA GLY A 38 -5.80 -29.16 30.12
C GLY A 38 -5.71 -29.40 28.61
N GLN A 39 -6.74 -29.92 27.96
CA GLN A 39 -6.71 -30.22 26.52
C GLN A 39 -7.57 -29.24 25.72
N ILE A 40 -7.07 -28.03 25.56
CA ILE A 40 -7.76 -26.94 24.85
C ILE A 40 -7.21 -26.82 23.42
N THR A 41 -8.10 -26.64 22.44
CA THR A 41 -7.76 -26.20 21.08
C THR A 41 -8.39 -24.84 20.82
N HIS A 42 -7.60 -23.88 20.33
CA HIS A 42 -8.13 -22.62 19.81
C HIS A 42 -8.53 -22.79 18.35
N SER A 43 -9.68 -22.26 17.97
CA SER A 43 -10.22 -22.32 16.60
C SER A 43 -11.09 -21.10 16.31
N SER A 44 -11.33 -20.81 15.03
CA SER A 44 -12.27 -19.77 14.62
C SER A 44 -13.70 -20.30 14.47
N GLY A 45 -14.66 -19.38 14.49
CA GLY A 45 -16.09 -19.62 14.32
C GLY A 45 -16.38 -20.30 12.99
N SER A 46 -15.88 -19.73 11.88
CA SER A 46 -15.99 -20.32 10.55
C SER A 46 -15.43 -21.74 10.47
N LYS A 47 -14.28 -22.01 11.09
CA LYS A 47 -13.68 -23.35 11.12
C LYS A 47 -14.50 -24.35 11.93
N LEU A 48 -15.03 -23.95 13.08
CA LEU A 48 -15.91 -24.78 13.89
C LEU A 48 -17.27 -25.01 13.22
N ALA A 49 -17.83 -24.00 12.55
CA ALA A 49 -19.08 -24.14 11.81
C ALA A 49 -18.92 -25.13 10.65
N ALA A 50 -17.81 -25.06 9.90
CA ALA A 50 -17.49 -26.04 8.85
C ALA A 50 -17.37 -27.46 9.42
N TRP A 51 -16.76 -27.61 10.60
CA TRP A 51 -16.72 -28.89 11.32
C TRP A 51 -18.12 -29.38 11.69
N MET A 52 -18.92 -28.57 12.37
CA MET A 52 -20.28 -28.92 12.82
C MET A 52 -21.17 -29.37 11.65
N LYS A 53 -21.12 -28.67 10.52
CA LYS A 53 -21.85 -29.02 9.29
C LYS A 53 -21.46 -30.40 8.78
N LYS A 54 -20.16 -30.70 8.71
CA LYS A 54 -19.65 -31.98 8.21
C LYS A 54 -20.08 -33.17 9.07
N PHE A 55 -20.17 -32.98 10.39
CA PHE A 55 -20.49 -34.06 11.34
C PHE A 55 -21.96 -34.11 11.75
N GLY A 56 -22.84 -33.34 11.09
CA GLY A 56 -24.28 -33.39 11.33
C GLY A 56 -24.72 -32.78 12.66
N GLU A 57 -23.93 -31.85 13.22
CA GLU A 57 -24.29 -31.15 14.46
C GLU A 57 -25.32 -30.02 14.23
N ALA A 58 -25.80 -29.85 12.99
CA ALA A 58 -26.69 -28.76 12.61
C ALA A 58 -28.09 -28.82 13.24
N ASP A 59 -28.52 -30.00 13.65
CA ASP A 59 -29.84 -30.22 14.25
C ASP A 59 -29.90 -29.73 15.71
N PHE A 60 -28.75 -29.45 16.35
CA PHE A 60 -28.71 -28.91 17.70
C PHE A 60 -28.94 -27.39 17.67
N VAL A 61 -30.00 -26.92 18.34
CA VAL A 61 -30.39 -25.49 18.39
C VAL A 61 -29.22 -24.57 18.77
N LYS A 62 -28.37 -24.98 19.72
CA LYS A 62 -27.19 -24.20 20.13
C LYS A 62 -26.12 -24.13 19.03
N ALA A 63 -25.89 -25.23 18.31
CA ALA A 63 -24.97 -25.26 17.18
C ALA A 63 -25.51 -24.44 16.00
N ARG A 64 -26.83 -24.45 15.78
CA ARG A 64 -27.49 -23.63 14.74
C ARG A 64 -27.22 -22.13 14.92
N ASN A 65 -27.42 -21.59 16.12
CA ASN A 65 -27.16 -20.17 16.38
C ASN A 65 -25.68 -19.81 16.18
N PHE A 66 -24.78 -20.70 16.59
CA PHE A 66 -23.34 -20.53 16.38
C PHE A 66 -22.97 -20.51 14.89
N MET A 67 -23.51 -21.45 14.11
CA MET A 67 -23.23 -21.51 12.67
C MET A 67 -23.80 -20.32 11.91
N LEU A 68 -25.00 -19.85 12.27
CA LEU A 68 -25.57 -18.64 11.67
C LEU A 68 -24.66 -17.43 11.89
N ARG A 69 -24.13 -17.26 13.11
CA ARG A 69 -23.16 -16.20 13.39
C ARG A 69 -21.88 -16.33 12.56
N ALA A 70 -21.36 -17.55 12.42
CA ALA A 70 -20.17 -17.81 11.60
C ALA A 70 -20.42 -17.62 10.09
N GLU A 71 -21.67 -17.77 9.64
CA GLU A 71 -22.11 -17.46 8.27
C GLU A 71 -22.27 -15.95 8.05
N GLU A 72 -22.67 -15.21 9.08
CA GLU A 72 -22.78 -13.74 9.07
C GLU A 72 -21.43 -13.01 9.18
N GLU A 73 -20.39 -13.68 9.67
CA GLU A 73 -19.01 -13.17 9.66
C GLU A 73 -18.63 -12.73 8.23
N ASP A 74 -17.91 -11.62 8.09
CA ASP A 74 -17.43 -11.19 6.76
C ASP A 74 -16.34 -12.14 6.23
N GLU A 75 -15.97 -11.98 4.95
CA GLU A 75 -14.77 -12.61 4.39
C GLU A 75 -13.53 -11.73 4.63
N PRO A 76 -12.34 -12.30 4.80
CA PRO A 76 -11.11 -11.53 4.91
C PRO A 76 -10.95 -10.66 3.66
N ARG A 77 -10.80 -9.35 3.87
CA ARG A 77 -10.64 -8.36 2.81
C ARG A 77 -9.33 -7.61 2.97
N LEU A 78 -8.71 -7.31 1.84
CA LEU A 78 -7.54 -6.43 1.78
C LEU A 78 -7.95 -5.02 2.22
N ILE A 79 -7.22 -4.46 3.18
CA ILE A 79 -7.36 -3.08 3.65
C ILE A 79 -6.22 -2.29 3.02
N GLU A 80 -6.57 -1.40 2.10
CA GLU A 80 -5.59 -0.49 1.52
C GLU A 80 -5.16 0.58 2.54
N PRO A 81 -3.88 1.02 2.51
CA PRO A 81 -3.45 2.21 3.22
C PRO A 81 -4.25 3.44 2.81
N CYS A 82 -4.04 4.54 3.54
CA CYS A 82 -4.65 5.83 3.22
C CYS A 82 -4.37 6.20 1.76
N ASP A 83 -5.42 6.63 1.04
CA ASP A 83 -5.35 6.92 -0.38
C ASP A 83 -4.34 8.03 -0.68
N ILE A 84 -3.20 7.66 -1.26
CA ILE A 84 -2.11 8.58 -1.60
C ILE A 84 -2.55 9.63 -2.62
N ALA A 85 -3.47 9.29 -3.54
CA ALA A 85 -3.96 10.23 -4.53
C ALA A 85 -4.74 11.36 -3.85
N ARG A 86 -5.53 11.01 -2.83
CA ARG A 86 -6.28 11.98 -2.04
C ARG A 86 -5.37 12.81 -1.15
N LEU A 87 -4.35 12.19 -0.54
CA LEU A 87 -3.34 12.91 0.25
C LEU A 87 -2.61 13.98 -0.56
N ILE A 88 -2.18 13.64 -1.78
CA ILE A 88 -1.54 14.59 -2.70
C ILE A 88 -2.49 15.75 -3.02
N LYS A 89 -3.75 15.47 -3.37
CA LYS A 89 -4.75 16.51 -3.69
C LYS A 89 -5.03 17.43 -2.50
N ASP A 90 -5.13 16.87 -1.29
CA ASP A 90 -5.39 17.64 -0.08
C ASP A 90 -4.20 18.54 0.29
N GLU A 91 -2.96 18.04 0.17
CA GLU A 91 -1.76 18.86 0.38
C GLU A 91 -1.71 20.03 -0.61
N GLU A 92 -2.00 19.76 -1.88
CA GLU A 92 -2.04 20.78 -2.93
C GLU A 92 -3.15 21.82 -2.75
N HIS A 93 -4.25 21.43 -2.12
CA HIS A 93 -5.37 22.33 -1.81
C HIS A 93 -5.07 23.22 -0.60
N ILE A 94 -4.44 22.68 0.43
CA ILE A 94 -4.08 23.42 1.66
C ILE A 94 -2.98 24.45 1.37
N TRP A 95 -2.07 24.13 0.45
CA TRP A 95 -0.89 24.93 0.19
C TRP A 95 -1.14 26.41 -0.20
N PRO A 96 -2.04 26.73 -1.15
CA PRO A 96 -2.41 28.12 -1.43
C PRO A 96 -3.00 28.86 -0.22
N MET A 97 -3.69 28.15 0.68
CA MET A 97 -4.27 28.74 1.89
C MET A 97 -3.19 29.13 2.90
N GLN A 98 -2.12 28.34 3.01
CA GLN A 98 -1.03 28.59 3.96
C GLN A 98 -0.02 29.62 3.44
N THR A 99 0.33 29.56 2.16
CA THR A 99 1.40 30.40 1.58
C THR A 99 0.89 31.71 0.98
N GLY A 100 -0.42 31.88 0.83
CA GLY A 100 -1.05 33.01 0.14
C GLY A 100 -0.75 33.05 -1.38
N LYS A 101 -0.02 32.06 -1.92
CA LYS A 101 0.32 31.97 -3.34
C LYS A 101 -0.77 31.19 -4.08
N ARG A 102 -1.50 31.87 -4.98
CA ARG A 102 -2.63 31.29 -5.74
C ARG A 102 -2.24 30.43 -6.94
N SER A 103 -0.96 30.23 -7.23
CA SER A 103 -0.51 29.55 -8.45
C SER A 103 0.80 28.82 -8.22
N TRP A 104 0.84 27.55 -8.59
CA TRP A 104 2.06 26.75 -8.72
C TRP A 104 2.90 27.19 -9.94
N VAL A 105 2.28 27.83 -10.94
CA VAL A 105 2.99 28.35 -12.11
C VAL A 105 3.41 29.80 -11.83
N ARG A 106 4.73 30.04 -11.68
CA ARG A 106 5.28 31.39 -11.88
C ARG A 106 4.97 31.79 -13.33
N LYS A 107 4.35 32.95 -13.55
CA LYS A 107 4.25 33.52 -14.90
C LYS A 107 5.67 33.73 -15.41
N VAL A 108 6.16 32.83 -16.26
CA VAL A 108 7.42 33.01 -16.97
C VAL A 108 7.24 34.23 -17.87
N GLY A 109 7.97 35.30 -17.59
CA GLY A 109 7.98 36.50 -18.43
C GLY A 109 8.41 36.14 -19.85
N LYS A 110 7.80 36.78 -20.86
CA LYS A 110 8.19 36.64 -22.26
C LYS A 110 9.57 37.27 -22.48
N GLY A 111 10.63 36.54 -22.16
CA GLY A 111 12.02 36.90 -22.45
C GLY A 111 12.71 35.73 -23.15
N LYS A 112 13.38 36.00 -24.29
CA LYS A 112 14.14 34.99 -25.02
C LYS A 112 15.35 34.57 -24.21
N GLY A 113 15.40 33.27 -23.88
CA GLY A 113 16.51 32.62 -23.19
C GLY A 113 16.30 32.61 -21.69
N MET A 114 15.80 31.51 -21.14
CA MET A 114 15.90 31.26 -19.71
C MET A 114 15.86 29.76 -19.41
N GLU A 115 16.80 29.38 -18.53
CA GLU A 115 16.96 28.07 -17.92
C GLU A 115 15.67 27.60 -17.24
N ARG A 116 15.51 26.28 -17.15
CA ARG A 116 14.45 25.66 -16.35
C ARG A 116 14.79 25.92 -14.88
N GLU A 117 14.36 27.04 -14.31
CA GLU A 117 14.45 27.28 -12.86
C GLU A 117 13.79 26.11 -12.12
N PHE A 118 14.56 25.46 -11.25
CA PHE A 118 14.13 24.35 -10.41
C PHE A 118 12.96 24.76 -9.53
N TRP A 119 11.98 23.86 -9.41
CA TRP A 119 10.84 23.97 -8.52
C TRP A 119 11.30 24.01 -7.06
N GLN A 120 11.30 25.19 -6.45
CA GLN A 120 11.57 25.34 -5.02
C GLN A 120 10.28 25.13 -4.22
N LEU A 121 10.27 24.11 -3.37
CA LEU A 121 9.46 24.13 -2.15
C LEU A 121 9.97 25.32 -1.30
N PRO A 122 9.11 26.24 -0.84
CA PRO A 122 9.46 27.14 0.24
C PRO A 122 9.81 26.33 1.49
N GLU A 123 10.63 26.94 2.33
CA GLU A 123 11.16 26.34 3.57
C GLU A 123 10.10 25.58 4.36
N PRO A 124 10.48 24.45 5.00
CA PRO A 124 9.55 23.50 5.58
C PRO A 124 8.72 24.16 6.69
N VAL A 125 7.49 24.53 6.37
CA VAL A 125 6.47 24.88 7.37
C VAL A 125 5.94 23.59 7.96
N ILE A 126 6.76 22.80 8.68
CA ILE A 126 6.37 21.53 9.33
C ILE A 126 5.42 20.73 8.39
N ALA A 127 5.76 20.71 7.10
CA ALA A 127 4.85 20.34 6.04
C ALA A 127 4.76 18.82 6.05
N ARG A 128 3.53 18.31 6.13
CA ARG A 128 3.22 16.89 6.31
C ARG A 128 3.98 16.04 5.29
N GLN A 129 4.97 15.27 5.73
CA GLN A 129 5.66 14.32 4.86
C GLN A 129 4.65 13.28 4.36
N LEU A 130 4.48 13.18 3.04
CA LEU A 130 3.64 12.16 2.41
C LEU A 130 4.44 10.87 2.22
N ASP A 131 4.46 10.01 3.22
CA ASP A 131 5.08 8.69 3.10
C ASP A 131 4.29 7.79 2.13
N LEU A 132 4.99 7.18 1.16
CA LEU A 132 4.39 6.18 0.29
C LEU A 132 4.29 4.85 1.04
N GLN A 133 3.06 4.35 1.19
CA GLN A 133 2.79 3.11 1.94
C GLN A 133 1.96 2.10 1.15
N ILE A 134 1.50 2.47 -0.05
CA ILE A 134 0.76 1.59 -0.94
C ILE A 134 1.70 0.55 -1.58
N TYR A 135 1.18 -0.65 -1.80
CA TYR A 135 1.93 -1.68 -2.52
C TYR A 135 2.04 -1.30 -4.01
N LEU A 136 3.27 -1.18 -4.50
CA LEU A 136 3.55 -1.05 -5.93
C LEU A 136 3.92 -2.42 -6.50
N GLN A 137 3.22 -2.83 -7.56
CA GLN A 137 3.55 -4.08 -8.26
C GLN A 137 4.95 -4.00 -8.84
N GLN A 138 5.74 -5.06 -8.68
CA GLN A 138 7.15 -5.08 -9.10
C GLN A 138 7.35 -4.86 -10.60
N SER A 139 6.37 -5.26 -11.42
CA SER A 139 6.38 -5.03 -12.87
C SER A 139 6.18 -3.57 -13.28
N THR A 140 5.62 -2.76 -12.37
CA THR A 140 5.30 -1.35 -12.60
C THR A 140 6.37 -0.40 -12.08
N LEU A 141 7.43 -0.91 -11.44
CA LEU A 141 8.51 -0.09 -10.91
C LEU A 141 9.29 0.60 -12.05
N PRO A 142 9.74 1.85 -11.86
CA PRO A 142 10.55 2.55 -12.85
C PRO A 142 11.83 1.76 -13.16
N PRO A 143 12.19 1.51 -14.43
CA PRO A 143 13.42 0.79 -14.77
C PRO A 143 14.67 1.65 -14.57
N ARG A 144 14.51 2.98 -14.49
CA ARG A 144 15.60 3.96 -14.40
C ARG A 144 15.32 4.97 -13.29
N LEU A 145 16.35 5.28 -12.51
CA LEU A 145 16.27 6.21 -11.39
C LEU A 145 17.37 7.28 -11.55
N ILE A 146 16.98 8.55 -11.54
CA ILE A 146 17.90 9.69 -11.56
C ILE A 146 18.05 10.16 -10.12
N VAL A 147 19.25 10.00 -9.56
CA VAL A 147 19.53 10.31 -8.16
C VAL A 147 20.26 11.63 -8.08
N HIS A 148 19.66 12.58 -7.38
CA HIS A 148 20.20 13.89 -7.10
C HIS A 148 20.89 13.87 -5.74
N ASP A 149 22.22 13.99 -5.74
CA ASP A 149 23.08 13.88 -4.56
C ASP A 149 24.15 15.00 -4.49
N PRO A 150 23.74 16.26 -4.23
CA PRO A 150 24.67 17.39 -4.12
C PRO A 150 25.76 17.24 -3.04
N TRP A 151 25.56 16.37 -2.06
CA TRP A 151 26.48 16.14 -0.94
C TRP A 151 27.38 14.92 -1.11
N LYS A 152 27.25 14.19 -2.23
CA LYS A 152 28.01 12.95 -2.50
C LYS A 152 27.80 11.87 -1.42
N ILE A 153 26.60 11.80 -0.86
CA ILE A 153 26.17 10.80 0.15
C ILE A 153 26.26 9.37 -0.41
N LEU A 154 26.09 9.18 -1.72
CA LEU A 154 26.19 7.87 -2.36
C LEU A 154 27.60 7.28 -2.28
N ASN A 155 28.63 8.10 -2.05
CA ASN A 155 29.96 7.65 -1.69
C ASN A 155 30.02 7.37 -0.19
N VAL A 156 29.46 6.22 0.20
CA VAL A 156 29.42 5.78 1.59
C VAL A 156 30.81 5.25 1.99
N SER A 157 31.75 6.17 2.24
CA SER A 157 33.04 5.86 2.87
C SER A 157 32.89 5.85 4.40
N GLU A 158 33.72 5.08 5.10
CA GLU A 158 33.71 4.94 6.58
C GLU A 158 33.90 6.26 7.36
N TYR A 159 34.14 7.40 6.69
CA TYR A 159 34.56 8.67 7.33
C TYR A 159 33.91 9.95 6.78
N CYS A 160 32.66 9.90 6.32
CA CYS A 160 31.95 11.14 5.96
C CYS A 160 31.43 11.85 7.23
N HIS A 161 32.26 12.69 7.85
CA HIS A 161 31.84 13.67 8.86
C HIS A 161 31.03 14.79 8.16
N ILE A 162 29.71 14.61 8.03
CA ILE A 162 28.79 15.57 7.39
C ILE A 162 28.21 16.57 8.42
N GLU A 163 28.63 16.51 9.69
CA GLU A 163 28.07 17.30 10.80
C GLU A 163 28.06 18.82 10.54
N ASP A 164 28.97 19.34 9.72
CA ASP A 164 29.03 20.78 9.35
C ASP A 164 28.21 21.18 8.11
N GLN A 165 27.62 20.23 7.36
CA GLN A 165 26.93 20.51 6.08
C GLN A 165 25.40 20.37 6.13
N GLU A 166 24.82 19.99 7.28
CA GLU A 166 23.36 19.81 7.44
C GLU A 166 22.56 21.11 7.30
N THR A 167 23.21 22.27 7.40
CA THR A 167 22.57 23.59 7.40
C THR A 167 22.53 24.30 6.04
N VAL A 168 23.19 23.74 5.02
CA VAL A 168 23.29 24.36 3.69
C VAL A 168 22.04 24.06 2.87
N SER A 169 21.39 25.09 2.34
CA SER A 169 20.20 24.93 1.49
C SER A 169 20.56 24.24 0.16
N TRP A 170 19.68 23.37 -0.34
CA TRP A 170 19.83 22.68 -1.63
C TRP A 170 20.21 23.62 -2.79
N ASN A 171 19.60 24.81 -2.84
CA ASN A 171 19.82 25.80 -3.91
C ASN A 171 21.23 26.41 -3.95
N GLN A 172 22.00 26.23 -2.89
CA GLN A 172 23.38 26.74 -2.78
C GLN A 172 24.42 25.73 -3.25
N LYS A 173 24.02 24.49 -3.51
CA LYS A 173 24.87 23.41 -4.01
C LYS A 173 24.58 23.13 -5.47
N GLU A 174 25.60 22.73 -6.21
CA GLU A 174 25.43 22.21 -7.55
C GLU A 174 24.73 20.85 -7.49
N ASP A 175 23.72 20.66 -8.33
CA ASP A 175 22.96 19.42 -8.40
C ASP A 175 23.77 18.32 -9.10
N ILE A 176 24.30 17.38 -8.32
CA ILE A 176 25.07 16.25 -8.84
C ILE A 176 24.10 15.10 -9.12
N GLN A 177 24.04 14.67 -10.37
CA GLN A 177 23.10 13.63 -10.81
C GLN A 177 23.82 12.34 -11.20
N TYR A 178 23.29 11.23 -10.70
CA TYR A 178 23.71 9.88 -11.06
C TYR A 178 22.54 9.10 -11.66
N VAL A 179 22.84 8.23 -12.63
CA VAL A 179 21.82 7.38 -13.26
C VAL A 179 21.97 5.97 -12.73
N TYR A 180 20.85 5.43 -12.26
CA TYR A 180 20.75 4.09 -11.72
C TYR A 180 19.74 3.27 -12.54
N LYS A 181 19.98 1.96 -12.62
CA LYS A 181 19.10 0.98 -13.27
C LYS A 181 18.51 0.03 -12.24
N LEU A 182 17.24 -0.34 -12.42
CA LEU A 182 16.58 -1.36 -11.60
C LEU A 182 17.28 -2.71 -11.83
N LYS A 183 17.78 -3.33 -10.75
CA LYS A 183 18.41 -4.64 -10.79
C LYS A 183 17.38 -5.73 -10.47
N THR A 184 17.14 -6.59 -11.45
CA THR A 184 16.18 -7.68 -11.40
C THR A 184 16.89 -9.01 -11.14
N SER A 185 16.39 -9.81 -10.20
CA SER A 185 16.82 -11.20 -10.02
C SER A 185 16.03 -12.18 -10.93
N GLU A 186 16.46 -13.43 -11.01
CA GLU A 186 15.67 -14.49 -11.65
C GLU A 186 14.28 -14.62 -11.00
N ARG A 187 14.21 -14.50 -9.66
CA ARG A 187 12.97 -14.57 -8.89
C ARG A 187 12.02 -13.42 -9.21
N TYR A 188 12.57 -12.23 -9.41
CA TYR A 188 11.81 -11.07 -9.89
C TYR A 188 11.15 -11.36 -11.24
N THR A 189 11.84 -12.05 -12.16
CA THR A 189 11.30 -12.32 -13.50
C THR A 189 10.03 -13.19 -13.42
N SER A 190 10.07 -14.27 -12.64
CA SER A 190 8.91 -15.14 -12.41
C SER A 190 7.74 -14.39 -11.75
N ARG A 191 8.03 -13.51 -10.79
CA ARG A 191 7.02 -12.70 -10.11
C ARG A 191 6.40 -11.66 -11.05
N LYS A 192 7.24 -10.96 -11.80
CA LYS A 192 6.86 -9.97 -12.80
C LYS A 192 5.95 -10.58 -13.85
N ASP A 193 6.30 -11.74 -14.39
CA ASP A 193 5.50 -12.42 -15.41
C ASP A 193 4.10 -12.79 -14.87
N LYS A 194 4.03 -13.19 -13.60
CA LYS A 194 2.77 -13.46 -12.91
C LYS A 194 1.95 -12.17 -12.73
N ASP A 195 2.56 -11.10 -12.24
CA ASP A 195 1.88 -9.82 -12.02
C ASP A 195 1.40 -9.22 -13.36
N ASP A 196 2.21 -9.27 -14.41
CA ASP A 196 1.86 -8.83 -15.76
C ASP A 196 0.72 -9.66 -16.38
N LYS A 197 0.70 -10.97 -16.10
CA LYS A 197 -0.39 -11.85 -16.52
C LYS A 197 -1.68 -11.49 -15.79
N GLU A 198 -1.64 -11.35 -14.47
CA GLU A 198 -2.79 -10.95 -13.65
C GLU A 198 -3.36 -9.60 -14.12
N LEU A 199 -2.50 -8.63 -14.43
CA LEU A 199 -2.89 -7.30 -14.89
C LEU A 199 -3.56 -7.35 -16.27
N LYS A 200 -3.05 -8.16 -17.19
CA LYS A 200 -3.68 -8.39 -18.51
C LYS A 200 -5.01 -9.12 -18.41
N GLU A 201 -5.10 -10.12 -17.54
CA GLU A 201 -6.33 -10.89 -17.31
C GLU A 201 -7.41 -10.00 -16.69
N ASP A 202 -7.06 -9.14 -15.73
CA ASP A 202 -7.98 -8.15 -15.17
C ASP A 202 -8.46 -7.14 -16.22
N GLU A 203 -7.55 -6.61 -17.03
CA GLU A 203 -7.91 -5.68 -18.10
C GLU A 203 -8.86 -6.33 -19.12
N ALA A 204 -8.54 -7.56 -19.54
CA ALA A 204 -9.36 -8.34 -20.45
C ALA A 204 -10.73 -8.67 -19.85
N ARG A 205 -10.79 -8.99 -18.56
CA ARG A 205 -12.05 -9.22 -17.83
C ARG A 205 -12.90 -7.96 -17.81
N ARG A 206 -12.37 -6.81 -17.37
CA ARG A 206 -13.10 -5.53 -17.32
C ARG A 206 -13.56 -5.09 -18.71
N LYS A 207 -12.73 -5.33 -19.73
CA LYS A 207 -13.09 -5.04 -21.12
C LYS A 207 -14.23 -5.95 -21.61
N LYS A 208 -14.17 -7.25 -21.32
CA LYS A 208 -15.24 -8.20 -21.65
C LYS A 208 -16.54 -7.87 -20.92
N GLU A 209 -16.47 -7.47 -19.65
CA GLU A 209 -17.63 -7.00 -18.88
C GLU A 209 -18.28 -5.79 -19.56
N LEU A 210 -17.48 -4.81 -19.97
CA LEU A 210 -17.98 -3.64 -20.71
C LEU A 210 -18.59 -4.03 -22.06
N GLU A 211 -17.95 -4.90 -22.84
CA GLU A 211 -18.47 -5.36 -24.13
C GLU A 211 -19.78 -6.16 -23.98
N THR A 212 -19.84 -7.04 -22.97
CA THR A 212 -21.05 -7.83 -22.68
C THR A 212 -22.19 -6.91 -22.25
N PHE A 213 -21.90 -5.89 -21.43
CA PHE A 213 -22.87 -4.88 -21.03
C PHE A 213 -23.39 -4.05 -22.21
N LEU A 214 -22.51 -3.60 -23.11
CA LEU A 214 -22.92 -2.82 -24.28
C LEU A 214 -23.74 -3.65 -25.28
N ALA A 215 -23.55 -4.96 -25.34
CA ALA A 215 -24.35 -5.87 -26.16
C ALA A 215 -25.76 -6.10 -25.61
N ASP A 216 -25.89 -6.23 -24.28
CA ASP A 216 -27.18 -6.36 -23.61
C ASP A 216 -27.21 -5.57 -22.28
N PRO A 217 -27.55 -4.27 -22.34
CA PRO A 217 -27.52 -3.43 -21.16
C PRO A 217 -28.59 -3.74 -20.13
N HIS A 218 -29.66 -4.46 -20.47
CA HIS A 218 -30.78 -4.71 -19.56
C HIS A 218 -30.72 -6.09 -18.89
N SER A 219 -29.68 -6.86 -19.19
CA SER A 219 -29.35 -8.10 -18.48
C SER A 219 -29.01 -7.84 -17.00
N ARG A 220 -29.10 -8.88 -16.17
CA ARG A 220 -28.64 -8.85 -14.75
C ARG A 220 -27.10 -8.81 -14.63
N ASN A 221 -26.41 -8.30 -15.64
CA ASN A 221 -24.97 -8.18 -15.66
C ASN A 221 -24.51 -7.06 -14.72
N ARG A 222 -23.25 -7.13 -14.30
CA ARG A 222 -22.61 -6.09 -13.50
C ARG A 222 -22.52 -4.79 -14.31
N LEU A 223 -22.95 -3.68 -13.71
CA LEU A 223 -22.83 -2.35 -14.33
C LEU A 223 -21.35 -1.97 -14.47
N PRO A 224 -20.89 -1.51 -15.65
CA PRO A 224 -19.54 -0.99 -15.83
C PRO A 224 -19.40 0.40 -15.19
N SER A 225 -18.19 0.97 -15.22
CA SER A 225 -17.93 2.34 -14.77
C SER A 225 -18.83 3.35 -15.49
N GLY A 226 -19.64 4.06 -14.71
CA GLY A 226 -20.72 4.89 -15.22
C GLY A 226 -21.50 5.54 -14.10
N TYR A 227 -22.46 6.38 -14.48
CA TYR A 227 -23.43 6.95 -13.54
C TYR A 227 -24.78 7.16 -14.21
N MET A 228 -25.84 7.14 -13.40
CA MET A 228 -27.20 7.43 -13.85
C MET A 228 -27.48 8.92 -13.78
N ILE A 229 -28.13 9.44 -14.82
CA ILE A 229 -28.73 10.77 -14.86
C ILE A 229 -30.25 10.58 -14.78
N PRO A 230 -30.90 10.98 -13.68
CA PRO A 230 -32.35 10.89 -13.56
C PRO A 230 -33.04 11.82 -14.57
N VAL A 231 -34.19 11.39 -15.10
CA VAL A 231 -35.02 12.19 -16.00
C VAL A 231 -36.29 12.58 -15.25
N GLY A 232 -36.26 13.73 -14.56
CA GLY A 232 -37.34 14.24 -13.72
C GLY A 232 -37.05 14.11 -12.22
N ASP A 233 -38.10 14.17 -11.39
CA ASP A 233 -37.97 14.09 -9.94
C ASP A 233 -37.76 12.64 -9.47
N GLU A 234 -36.78 12.42 -8.57
CA GLU A 234 -36.57 11.15 -7.88
C GLU A 234 -37.61 10.95 -6.78
N LYS A 235 -38.80 10.49 -7.16
CA LYS A 235 -39.89 10.17 -6.23
C LYS A 235 -40.22 8.68 -6.32
N PRO A 236 -40.58 8.03 -5.19
CA PRO A 236 -41.07 6.66 -5.21
C PRO A 236 -42.24 6.51 -6.18
N GLY A 237 -42.20 5.44 -6.99
CA GLY A 237 -43.25 5.14 -7.96
C GLY A 237 -42.79 5.24 -9.42
N PRO A 238 -43.74 5.24 -10.37
CA PRO A 238 -43.44 5.16 -11.80
C PRO A 238 -42.63 6.37 -12.27
N ALA A 239 -41.51 6.12 -12.93
CA ALA A 239 -40.58 7.13 -13.40
C ALA A 239 -40.16 6.85 -14.85
N LYS A 240 -39.78 7.93 -15.56
CA LYS A 240 -39.20 7.80 -16.90
C LYS A 240 -37.84 7.11 -16.81
N PRO A 241 -37.45 6.32 -17.84
CA PRO A 241 -36.12 5.74 -17.94
C PRO A 241 -35.00 6.77 -17.70
N PRO A 242 -34.11 6.56 -16.71
CA PRO A 242 -32.93 7.39 -16.56
C PRO A 242 -31.94 7.11 -17.69
N ILE A 243 -30.96 7.98 -17.84
CA ILE A 243 -29.87 7.81 -18.79
C ILE A 243 -28.68 7.24 -18.02
N PHE A 244 -28.23 6.04 -18.38
CA PHE A 244 -26.98 5.48 -17.86
C PHE A 244 -25.83 5.88 -18.78
N VAL A 245 -24.92 6.70 -18.25
CA VAL A 245 -23.72 7.13 -18.96
C VAL A 245 -22.62 6.12 -18.72
N VAL A 246 -22.20 5.45 -19.80
CA VAL A 246 -21.06 4.54 -19.78
C VAL A 246 -19.80 5.35 -20.05
N LEU A 247 -18.87 5.35 -19.10
CA LEU A 247 -17.58 6.00 -19.25
C LEU A 247 -16.68 5.18 -20.17
N PRO A 248 -15.70 5.82 -20.84
CA PRO A 248 -14.68 5.07 -21.59
C PRO A 248 -13.95 4.07 -20.69
N PHE A 249 -13.33 3.08 -21.31
CA PHE A 249 -12.51 2.11 -20.60
C PHE A 249 -11.23 2.77 -20.04
N LEU A 250 -10.99 2.62 -18.74
CA LEU A 250 -9.75 3.07 -18.10
C LEU A 250 -8.70 1.95 -18.18
N HIS A 251 -7.64 2.21 -18.94
CA HIS A 251 -6.50 1.30 -19.06
C HIS A 251 -5.70 1.23 -17.75
N ASN A 252 -4.98 0.13 -17.59
CA ASN A 252 -4.02 0.02 -16.49
C ASN A 252 -2.93 1.09 -16.60
N ARG A 253 -2.44 1.55 -15.44
CA ARG A 253 -1.38 2.56 -15.37
C ARG A 253 -0.13 2.04 -16.07
N LYS A 254 0.51 2.91 -16.86
CA LYS A 254 1.75 2.59 -17.54
C LYS A 254 2.92 2.74 -16.57
N THR A 255 3.88 1.81 -16.66
CA THR A 255 5.15 1.92 -15.97
C THR A 255 5.88 3.21 -16.37
N PRO A 256 6.26 4.07 -15.42
CA PRO A 256 7.05 5.27 -15.71
C PRO A 256 8.42 4.86 -16.26
N LYS A 257 8.95 5.60 -17.23
CA LYS A 257 10.25 5.31 -17.83
C LYS A 257 11.41 5.64 -16.89
N GLU A 258 11.25 6.70 -16.12
CA GLU A 258 12.21 7.17 -15.14
C GLU A 258 11.50 7.79 -13.94
N ALA A 259 12.19 7.82 -12.82
CA ALA A 259 11.81 8.51 -11.60
C ALA A 259 13.02 9.28 -11.05
N HIS A 260 12.78 10.27 -10.21
CA HIS A 260 13.83 11.07 -9.59
C HIS A 260 13.88 10.82 -8.09
N LEU A 261 15.08 10.73 -7.52
CA LEU A 261 15.32 10.55 -6.10
C LEU A 261 16.17 11.70 -5.58
N TYR A 262 15.75 12.36 -4.51
CA TYR A 262 16.50 13.44 -3.88
C TYR A 262 16.97 12.99 -2.50
N ILE A 263 18.29 12.92 -2.32
CA ILE A 263 18.90 12.52 -1.05
C ILE A 263 19.54 13.73 -0.36
N HIS A 264 19.31 13.84 0.96
CA HIS A 264 19.79 14.95 1.78
C HIS A 264 20.40 14.42 3.08
N PRO A 265 21.48 15.02 3.61
CA PRO A 265 22.12 14.53 4.85
C PRO A 265 21.18 14.52 6.05
N ALA A 266 20.39 15.60 6.22
CA ALA A 266 19.38 15.71 7.28
C ALA A 266 18.27 14.66 7.21
N GLY A 267 18.17 13.90 6.11
CA GLY A 267 17.26 12.78 5.97
C GLY A 267 17.76 11.49 6.62
N LYS A 268 18.94 11.44 7.25
CA LYS A 268 19.46 10.22 7.89
C LYS A 268 18.52 9.78 9.02
N ILE A 269 17.93 8.59 8.88
CA ILE A 269 16.99 8.03 9.86
C ILE A 269 17.52 6.78 10.57
N GLY A 270 18.61 6.18 10.07
CA GLY A 270 19.19 5.01 10.70
C GLY A 270 20.56 4.66 10.16
N GLU A 271 21.32 3.93 10.96
CA GLU A 271 22.62 3.39 10.62
C GLU A 271 22.74 1.98 11.19
N GLY A 272 23.22 1.05 10.38
CA GLY A 272 23.56 -0.30 10.78
C GLY A 272 24.97 -0.65 10.34
N ASN A 273 25.46 -1.80 10.80
CA ASN A 273 26.84 -2.25 10.56
C ASN A 273 27.26 -2.32 9.08
N HIS A 274 26.28 -2.37 8.17
CA HIS A 274 26.43 -2.69 6.76
C HIS A 274 25.79 -1.64 5.84
N SER A 275 25.07 -0.67 6.42
CA SER A 275 24.20 0.20 5.66
C SER A 275 23.80 1.46 6.41
N VAL A 276 23.55 2.52 5.66
CA VAL A 276 22.95 3.76 6.17
C VAL A 276 21.57 3.94 5.53
N VAL A 277 20.60 4.44 6.28
CA VAL A 277 19.22 4.64 5.81
C VAL A 277 18.87 6.12 5.86
N TYR A 278 18.35 6.62 4.74
CA TYR A 278 17.87 7.98 4.59
C TYR A 278 16.38 7.98 4.25
N ASN A 279 15.62 8.88 4.87
CA ASN A 279 14.33 9.31 4.35
C ASN A 279 14.60 10.24 3.16
N VAL A 280 14.05 9.89 2.00
CA VAL A 280 14.34 10.58 0.74
C VAL A 280 13.05 10.94 0.01
N GLU A 281 13.10 12.02 -0.78
CA GLU A 281 11.99 12.37 -1.66
C GLU A 281 12.10 11.56 -2.96
N TRP A 282 11.01 10.86 -3.29
CA TRP A 282 10.85 10.13 -4.53
C TRP A 282 9.80 10.82 -5.40
N GLU A 283 10.24 11.32 -6.55
CA GLU A 283 9.40 12.03 -7.51
C GLU A 283 9.02 11.11 -8.68
N LEU A 284 7.72 10.98 -8.88
CA LEU A 284 7.10 10.11 -9.88
C LEU A 284 6.16 10.92 -10.79
N PRO A 285 5.91 10.47 -12.03
CA PRO A 285 4.84 11.04 -12.85
C PRO A 285 3.51 11.00 -12.10
N ARG A 286 2.74 12.09 -12.14
CA ARG A 286 1.54 12.23 -11.31
C ARG A 286 0.52 11.12 -11.57
N ASN A 287 0.29 10.75 -12.82
CA ASN A 287 -0.63 9.70 -13.24
C ASN A 287 -0.24 8.29 -12.75
N TYR A 288 0.96 8.13 -12.19
CA TYR A 288 1.39 6.88 -11.57
C TYR A 288 0.83 6.72 -10.15
N LEU A 289 0.62 7.82 -9.42
CA LEU A 289 0.08 7.83 -8.06
C LEU A 289 -1.39 8.29 -7.99
N VAL A 290 -1.75 9.28 -8.81
CA VAL A 290 -3.07 9.91 -8.87
C VAL A 290 -3.83 9.39 -10.09
N ASP A 291 -5.06 8.93 -9.90
CA ASP A 291 -5.90 8.46 -11.00
C ASP A 291 -6.16 9.55 -12.04
N GLU A 292 -6.26 9.13 -13.30
CA GLU A 292 -6.68 9.99 -14.38
C GLU A 292 -8.13 10.46 -14.15
N GLU A 293 -8.41 11.72 -14.48
CA GLU A 293 -9.73 12.30 -14.23
C GLU A 293 -10.51 12.42 -15.53
N ILE A 294 -11.81 12.11 -15.45
CA ILE A 294 -12.74 12.42 -16.52
C ILE A 294 -13.55 13.66 -16.15
N CYS A 295 -13.62 14.62 -17.07
CA CYS A 295 -14.36 15.84 -16.84
C CYS A 295 -15.87 15.59 -16.97
N HIS A 296 -16.58 15.55 -15.83
CA HIS A 296 -18.03 15.37 -15.83
C HIS A 296 -18.78 16.41 -16.68
N ARG A 297 -18.34 17.67 -16.73
CA ARG A 297 -18.98 18.69 -17.60
C ARG A 297 -18.84 18.34 -19.08
N CYS A 298 -17.65 17.95 -19.52
CA CYS A 298 -17.44 17.47 -20.90
C CYS A 298 -18.27 16.22 -21.19
N VAL A 299 -18.38 15.29 -20.23
CA VAL A 299 -19.20 14.09 -20.38
C VAL A 299 -20.67 14.47 -20.56
N MET A 300 -21.19 15.41 -19.76
CA MET A 300 -22.58 15.87 -19.90
C MET A 300 -22.84 16.56 -21.23
N GLU A 301 -21.90 17.39 -21.72
CA GLU A 301 -21.98 18.02 -23.04
C GLU A 301 -21.96 16.98 -24.17
N ASP A 302 -21.10 15.97 -24.06
CA ASP A 302 -21.03 14.88 -25.04
C ASP A 302 -22.28 14.00 -25.02
N VAL A 303 -22.85 13.72 -23.85
CA VAL A 303 -24.12 13.03 -23.69
C VAL A 303 -25.22 13.84 -24.36
N GLN A 304 -25.33 15.14 -24.09
CA GLN A 304 -26.32 16.01 -24.72
C GLN A 304 -26.18 15.99 -26.25
N LYS A 305 -24.95 16.11 -26.76
CA LYS A 305 -24.68 16.05 -28.20
C LYS A 305 -25.05 14.70 -28.80
N THR A 306 -24.78 13.60 -28.11
CA THR A 306 -25.15 12.24 -28.57
C THR A 306 -26.67 12.07 -28.60
N LEU A 307 -27.38 12.61 -27.59
CA LEU A 307 -28.84 12.62 -27.57
C LEU A 307 -29.42 13.48 -28.70
N GLU A 308 -28.82 14.63 -29.00
CA GLU A 308 -29.23 15.49 -30.13
C GLU A 308 -28.95 14.84 -31.49
N GLU A 309 -27.86 14.09 -31.62
CA GLU A 309 -27.53 13.30 -32.82
C GLU A 309 -28.52 12.15 -33.04
N GLU A 310 -28.93 11.46 -31.96
CA GLU A 310 -29.88 10.33 -32.03
C GLU A 310 -31.35 10.77 -32.13
N ASP A 311 -31.77 11.77 -31.35
CA ASP A 311 -33.17 12.19 -31.23
C ASP A 311 -33.50 13.42 -32.10
N GLY A 312 -32.51 14.04 -32.75
CA GLY A 312 -32.67 15.30 -33.49
C GLY A 312 -32.87 16.53 -32.60
N PRO A 313 -32.78 17.76 -33.16
CA PRO A 313 -32.90 18.99 -32.39
C PRO A 313 -34.27 19.09 -31.71
N ASN A 314 -34.27 19.25 -30.39
CA ASN A 314 -35.45 19.25 -29.51
C ASN A 314 -36.21 17.91 -29.45
N GLY A 315 -35.58 16.78 -29.74
CA GLY A 315 -36.18 15.46 -29.58
C GLY A 315 -37.21 15.07 -30.65
N LYS A 316 -37.13 15.67 -31.84
CA LYS A 316 -38.07 15.43 -32.97
C LYS A 316 -38.17 13.96 -33.40
N HIS A 317 -37.12 13.18 -33.19
CA HIS A 317 -37.01 11.76 -33.53
C HIS A 317 -36.88 10.86 -32.29
N ARG A 318 -37.12 11.42 -31.09
CA ARG A 318 -36.99 10.68 -29.84
C ARG A 318 -37.98 9.51 -29.80
N HIS A 319 -37.46 8.32 -29.49
CA HIS A 319 -38.30 7.13 -29.44
C HIS A 319 -39.28 7.19 -28.24
N PRO A 320 -40.60 6.96 -28.44
CA PRO A 320 -41.63 7.13 -27.39
C PRO A 320 -41.40 6.31 -26.10
N LYS A 321 -40.73 5.16 -26.23
CA LYS A 321 -40.35 4.29 -25.08
C LYS A 321 -39.57 5.01 -23.97
N TRP A 322 -38.90 6.13 -24.28
CA TRP A 322 -38.16 6.91 -23.29
C TRP A 322 -39.00 7.99 -22.60
N ASP A 323 -40.23 8.20 -23.07
CA ASP A 323 -41.20 9.11 -22.46
C ASP A 323 -42.30 8.38 -21.69
N THR A 324 -42.44 7.07 -21.90
CA THR A 324 -43.31 6.20 -21.11
C THR A 324 -42.71 5.93 -19.73
N LEU A 325 -43.58 5.88 -18.70
CA LEU A 325 -43.22 5.49 -17.34
C LEU A 325 -43.00 3.97 -17.26
N SER A 326 -41.91 3.48 -17.85
CA SER A 326 -41.62 2.05 -18.01
C SER A 326 -40.81 1.44 -16.86
N GLY A 327 -40.43 2.22 -15.86
CA GLY A 327 -39.82 1.74 -14.62
C GLY A 327 -40.28 2.54 -13.42
N GLY A 328 -39.63 2.37 -12.28
CA GLY A 328 -39.96 3.13 -11.08
C GLY A 328 -38.85 3.10 -10.04
N TYR A 329 -38.86 4.11 -9.18
CA TYR A 329 -37.99 4.13 -8.00
C TYR A 329 -38.67 3.36 -6.87
N VAL A 330 -38.01 2.30 -6.42
CA VAL A 330 -38.42 1.48 -5.29
C VAL A 330 -37.52 1.82 -4.11
N PRO A 331 -38.06 2.07 -2.91
CA PRO A 331 -37.24 2.21 -1.71
C PRO A 331 -36.58 0.87 -1.40
N GLU A 332 -35.26 0.82 -1.48
CA GLU A 332 -34.43 -0.28 -1.02
C GLU A 332 -34.01 0.02 0.41
N THR A 333 -34.63 -0.70 1.35
CA THR A 333 -34.28 -0.60 2.77
C THR A 333 -33.06 -1.45 3.04
N LYS A 334 -31.95 -0.82 3.42
CA LYS A 334 -30.76 -1.51 3.95
C LYS A 334 -30.84 -1.47 5.46
N THR A 335 -31.24 -2.59 6.05
CA THR A 335 -31.25 -2.80 7.51
C THR A 335 -30.08 -3.69 7.90
N LYS A 336 -29.14 -3.13 8.68
CA LYS A 336 -28.21 -3.93 9.48
C LYS A 336 -28.78 -4.03 10.89
N ALA A 337 -29.07 -5.24 11.37
CA ALA A 337 -29.59 -5.42 12.73
C ALA A 337 -28.52 -5.06 13.77
N PRO A 338 -28.91 -4.48 14.92
CA PRO A 338 -27.97 -4.25 16.00
C PRO A 338 -27.47 -5.59 16.55
N VAL A 339 -26.16 -5.71 16.73
CA VAL A 339 -25.56 -6.90 17.34
C VAL A 339 -25.57 -6.71 18.85
N VAL A 340 -26.38 -7.49 19.56
CA VAL A 340 -26.47 -7.46 21.03
C VAL A 340 -25.92 -8.77 21.59
N LEU A 341 -24.82 -8.68 22.34
CA LEU A 341 -24.20 -9.83 22.98
C LEU A 341 -24.56 -9.90 24.46
N PRO A 342 -25.20 -10.99 24.92
CA PRO A 342 -25.33 -11.24 26.34
C PRO A 342 -24.00 -11.82 26.88
N MET A 343 -23.37 -11.11 27.82
CA MET A 343 -22.19 -11.56 28.55
C MET A 343 -22.50 -11.71 30.04
N LYS A 344 -22.07 -12.81 30.64
CA LYS A 344 -22.00 -12.95 32.09
C LYS A 344 -20.68 -12.35 32.56
N ILE A 345 -20.74 -11.34 33.41
CA ILE A 345 -19.56 -10.75 34.05
C ILE A 345 -19.65 -11.04 35.55
N GLY A 346 -18.66 -11.77 36.06
CA GLY A 346 -18.59 -12.26 37.44
C GLY A 346 -18.60 -13.80 37.53
N GLY A 347 -18.38 -14.33 38.74
CA GLY A 347 -18.40 -15.78 39.03
C GLY A 347 -19.79 -16.40 38.98
N GLU A 348 -20.03 -17.45 39.77
CA GLU A 348 -21.28 -18.25 39.70
C GLU A 348 -22.58 -17.43 39.87
N ASP A 349 -22.52 -16.28 40.53
CA ASP A 349 -23.64 -15.33 40.73
C ASP A 349 -23.73 -14.19 39.68
N ALA A 350 -23.04 -14.31 38.53
CA ALA A 350 -23.00 -13.25 37.52
C ALA A 350 -24.37 -12.93 36.89
N THR A 351 -24.72 -11.65 36.91
CA THR A 351 -25.85 -11.10 36.16
C THR A 351 -25.52 -11.07 34.66
N MET A 352 -26.50 -11.47 33.84
CA MET A 352 -26.38 -11.45 32.38
C MET A 352 -26.52 -10.00 31.90
N GLN A 353 -25.42 -9.37 31.50
CA GLN A 353 -25.42 -8.03 30.93
C GLN A 353 -25.49 -8.12 29.40
N ARG A 354 -26.25 -7.22 28.76
CA ARG A 354 -26.36 -7.14 27.31
C ARG A 354 -25.54 -5.95 26.81
N TYR A 355 -24.58 -6.22 25.93
CA TYR A 355 -23.75 -5.21 25.29
C TYR A 355 -24.21 -4.98 23.86
N LEU A 356 -24.49 -3.73 23.51
CA LEU A 356 -24.73 -3.31 22.14
C LEU A 356 -23.37 -3.12 21.46
N PHE A 357 -23.06 -3.99 20.51
CA PHE A 357 -21.73 -4.05 19.88
C PHE A 357 -21.66 -3.20 18.61
N SER A 358 -22.74 -3.20 17.83
CA SER A 358 -22.91 -2.31 16.70
C SER A 358 -24.34 -1.78 16.70
N ASP A 359 -24.47 -0.49 16.43
CA ASP A 359 -25.78 0.09 16.15
C ASP A 359 -26.38 -0.59 14.92
N GLY A 360 -27.70 -0.71 14.93
CA GLY A 360 -28.41 -1.05 13.71
C GLY A 360 -28.31 0.13 12.75
N ASP A 361 -27.98 -0.14 11.49
CA ASP A 361 -28.01 0.88 10.45
C ASP A 361 -29.31 0.72 9.66
N TYR A 362 -29.98 1.84 9.43
CA TYR A 362 -31.21 1.93 8.65
C TYR A 362 -31.04 3.05 7.64
N SER A 363 -30.84 2.67 6.38
CA SER A 363 -30.90 3.59 5.26
C SER A 363 -31.98 3.16 4.27
N VAL A 364 -32.67 4.14 3.71
CA VAL A 364 -33.64 3.94 2.63
C VAL A 364 -33.09 4.64 1.40
N ASP A 365 -32.54 3.85 0.49
CA ASP A 365 -32.06 4.34 -0.80
C ASP A 365 -33.14 4.17 -1.85
N LEU A 366 -33.28 5.12 -2.79
CA LEU A 366 -34.16 4.93 -3.94
C LEU A 366 -33.42 4.20 -5.05
N LYS A 367 -33.83 2.97 -5.33
CA LYS A 367 -33.29 2.16 -6.42
C LYS A 367 -34.23 2.20 -7.62
N TYR A 368 -33.70 2.57 -8.78
CA TYR A 368 -34.47 2.50 -10.02
C TYR A 368 -34.56 1.04 -10.49
N GLU A 369 -35.79 0.56 -10.70
CA GLU A 369 -36.07 -0.72 -11.33
C GLU A 369 -36.78 -0.49 -12.67
N GLY A 370 -36.15 -0.91 -13.76
CA GLY A 370 -36.70 -0.77 -15.10
C GLY A 370 -35.62 -0.58 -16.17
N PRO A 371 -36.04 -0.33 -17.42
CA PRO A 371 -35.12 -0.05 -18.51
C PRO A 371 -34.53 1.36 -18.35
N TYR A 372 -33.25 1.51 -18.66
CA TYR A 372 -32.55 2.80 -18.75
C TYR A 372 -31.95 3.01 -20.14
N ARG A 373 -31.81 4.27 -20.55
CA ARG A 373 -31.19 4.60 -21.83
C ARG A 373 -29.67 4.60 -21.67
N VAL A 374 -28.96 3.79 -22.45
CA VAL A 374 -27.49 3.76 -22.40
C VAL A 374 -26.90 4.77 -23.38
N VAL A 375 -25.99 5.60 -22.89
CA VAL A 375 -25.19 6.52 -23.71
C VAL A 375 -23.72 6.28 -23.40
N LYS A 376 -22.93 5.97 -24.43
CA LYS A 376 -21.48 5.80 -24.29
C LYS A 376 -20.79 7.15 -24.51
N SER A 377 -20.07 7.61 -23.49
CA SER A 377 -19.27 8.83 -23.58
C SER A 377 -18.06 8.63 -24.51
N ARG A 378 -17.81 9.63 -25.36
CA ARG A 378 -16.62 9.75 -26.23
C ARG A 378 -15.48 10.53 -25.55
N VAL A 379 -15.75 11.14 -24.40
CA VAL A 379 -14.76 11.93 -23.65
C VAL A 379 -13.73 10.99 -23.04
N GLY A 380 -12.45 11.15 -23.40
CA GLY A 380 -11.36 10.39 -22.80
C GLY A 380 -10.99 10.87 -21.40
N TYR A 381 -10.37 9.97 -20.63
CA TYR A 381 -9.67 10.35 -19.40
C TYR A 381 -8.53 11.32 -19.72
N GLN A 382 -8.33 12.29 -18.83
CA GLN A 382 -7.25 13.27 -18.95
C GLN A 382 -6.07 12.84 -18.10
N ASP A 383 -4.94 12.65 -18.78
CA ASP A 383 -3.67 12.30 -18.15
C ASP A 383 -3.14 13.52 -17.38
N LEU A 384 -3.18 13.45 -16.04
CA LEU A 384 -2.74 14.53 -15.15
C LEU A 384 -1.23 14.80 -15.19
N SER A 385 -0.45 13.99 -15.92
CA SER A 385 0.96 14.26 -16.20
C SER A 385 1.18 15.05 -17.50
N LYS A 386 0.13 15.23 -18.32
CA LYS A 386 0.22 15.87 -19.65
C LYS A 386 -0.80 16.99 -19.80
N ALA A 387 -0.35 18.22 -19.60
CA ALA A 387 -1.09 19.41 -20.01
C ALA A 387 -1.13 19.52 -21.56
N PRO A 388 -2.14 20.17 -22.16
CA PRO A 388 -3.23 20.94 -21.54
C PRO A 388 -4.50 20.14 -21.23
N TYR A 389 -5.15 20.46 -20.11
CA TYR A 389 -6.46 19.93 -19.72
C TYR A 389 -7.62 20.70 -20.37
N CYS A 390 -8.83 20.13 -20.36
CA CYS A 390 -10.02 20.85 -20.77
C CYS A 390 -10.27 22.09 -19.88
N GLU A 391 -10.99 23.08 -20.41
CA GLU A 391 -11.27 24.34 -19.70
C GLU A 391 -12.02 24.13 -18.39
N HIS A 392 -12.91 23.12 -18.34
CA HIS A 392 -13.67 22.78 -17.16
C HIS A 392 -12.80 22.24 -16.01
N LEU A 393 -11.85 21.35 -16.29
CA LEU A 393 -10.92 20.87 -15.26
C LEU A 393 -9.97 21.99 -14.83
N ARG A 394 -9.51 22.83 -15.76
CA ARG A 394 -8.72 24.04 -15.41
C ARG A 394 -9.49 25.01 -14.53
N ALA A 395 -10.81 25.11 -14.68
CA ALA A 395 -11.66 25.96 -13.86
C ALA A 395 -11.98 25.34 -12.48
N LEU A 396 -12.09 24.01 -12.41
CA LEU A 396 -12.37 23.27 -11.17
C LEU A 396 -11.13 23.21 -10.27
N HIS A 397 -9.98 22.86 -10.86
CA HIS A 397 -8.68 22.88 -10.20
C HIS A 397 -8.13 24.30 -10.25
N SER A 398 -8.61 25.15 -9.33
CA SER A 398 -8.18 26.55 -9.20
C SER A 398 -6.66 26.73 -9.05
N SER A 399 -5.95 25.67 -8.66
CA SER A 399 -4.51 25.50 -8.69
C SER A 399 -4.10 24.54 -9.81
N ILE A 400 -3.27 25.00 -10.75
CA ILE A 400 -2.55 24.10 -11.67
C ILE A 400 -1.70 23.17 -10.80
N HIS A 401 -2.07 21.91 -10.64
CA HIS A 401 -1.27 20.95 -9.90
C HIS A 401 0.05 20.64 -10.65
N PRO A 402 1.12 20.22 -9.95
CA PRO A 402 2.34 19.76 -10.59
C PRO A 402 2.09 18.55 -11.52
N LEU A 403 2.96 18.35 -12.52
CA LEU A 403 2.88 17.20 -13.46
C LEU A 403 3.48 15.91 -12.87
N THR A 404 4.27 16.07 -11.81
CA THR A 404 4.86 15.01 -10.99
C THR A 404 4.25 15.07 -9.59
N ALA A 405 4.44 14.01 -8.82
CA ALA A 405 4.11 13.95 -7.41
C ALA A 405 5.34 13.52 -6.63
N LYS A 406 5.57 14.15 -5.49
CA LYS A 406 6.65 13.81 -4.56
C LYS A 406 6.09 13.07 -3.37
N VAL A 407 6.74 11.98 -3.00
CA VAL A 407 6.42 11.17 -1.82
C VAL A 407 7.71 10.82 -1.09
N HIS A 408 7.62 10.42 0.17
CA HIS A 408 8.76 10.03 0.98
C HIS A 408 8.87 8.50 1.05
N VAL A 409 10.10 8.00 0.96
CA VAL A 409 10.45 6.59 1.08
C VAL A 409 11.77 6.44 1.83
N ALA A 410 12.03 5.25 2.36
CA ALA A 410 13.33 4.93 2.94
C ALA A 410 14.29 4.43 1.85
N ALA A 411 15.44 5.09 1.71
CA ALA A 411 16.56 4.64 0.89
C ALA A 411 17.65 4.04 1.78
N LYS A 412 17.89 2.75 1.64
CA LYS A 412 18.99 2.03 2.29
C LYS A 412 20.17 1.94 1.32
N LEU A 413 21.33 2.40 1.77
CA LEU A 413 22.61 2.41 1.05
C LEU A 413 23.57 1.40 1.68
N SER A 414 24.35 0.67 0.89
CA SER A 414 25.39 -0.26 1.38
C SER A 414 26.79 0.35 1.42
N LEU A 415 27.59 -0.11 2.37
CA LEU A 415 29.04 0.13 2.42
C LEU A 415 29.75 -0.59 1.26
N GLU A 416 30.93 -0.07 0.86
CA GLU A 416 31.73 -0.68 -0.20
C GLU A 416 32.15 -2.11 0.17
N GLY A 417 32.02 -3.04 -0.78
CA GLY A 417 32.43 -4.44 -0.60
C GLY A 417 31.42 -5.32 0.14
N ASP A 418 30.22 -4.82 0.43
CA ASP A 418 29.18 -5.57 1.13
C ASP A 418 28.03 -6.02 0.22
N ASP A 419 27.80 -7.34 0.17
CA ASP A 419 26.70 -7.96 -0.58
C ASP A 419 25.39 -8.06 0.22
N HIS A 420 25.36 -7.62 1.47
CA HIS A 420 24.20 -7.78 2.35
C HIS A 420 22.94 -7.10 1.80
N LEU A 421 23.07 -5.91 1.22
CA LEU A 421 21.95 -5.18 0.63
C LEU A 421 21.43 -5.86 -0.65
N ALA A 422 22.32 -6.43 -1.46
CA ALA A 422 21.93 -7.19 -2.65
C ALA A 422 21.12 -8.44 -2.28
N ARG A 423 21.56 -9.19 -1.25
CA ARG A 423 20.81 -10.34 -0.72
C ARG A 423 19.46 -9.95 -0.15
N GLU A 424 19.39 -8.83 0.56
CA GLU A 424 18.13 -8.31 1.11
C GLU A 424 17.15 -7.98 -0.02
N ALA A 425 17.60 -7.29 -1.07
CA ALA A 425 16.80 -6.99 -2.25
C ALA A 425 16.27 -8.27 -2.94
N GLU A 426 17.11 -9.31 -3.08
CA GLU A 426 16.69 -10.60 -3.65
C GLU A 426 15.59 -11.26 -2.82
N ASN A 427 15.64 -11.14 -1.49
CA ASN A 427 14.60 -11.66 -0.60
C ASN A 427 13.28 -10.89 -0.77
N TYR A 428 13.32 -9.55 -0.84
CA TYR A 428 12.12 -8.75 -1.14
C TYR A 428 11.47 -9.11 -2.48
N GLN A 429 12.29 -9.35 -3.51
CA GLN A 429 11.80 -9.79 -4.82
C GLN A 429 11.15 -11.20 -4.78
N ALA A 430 11.52 -12.02 -3.79
CA ALA A 430 11.07 -13.40 -3.63
C ALA A 430 9.89 -13.55 -2.65
N PHE A 431 9.63 -12.57 -1.79
CA PHE A 431 8.56 -12.66 -0.81
C PHE A 431 7.18 -12.79 -1.46
N PRO A 432 6.26 -13.58 -0.87
CA PRO A 432 4.90 -13.66 -1.36
C PRO A 432 4.17 -12.33 -1.16
N ARG A 433 3.20 -12.04 -2.05
CA ARG A 433 2.46 -10.77 -2.06
C ARG A 433 1.84 -10.42 -0.72
N HIS A 434 1.29 -11.41 -0.02
CA HIS A 434 0.60 -11.21 1.25
C HIS A 434 1.52 -10.77 2.40
N PHE A 435 2.85 -10.84 2.25
CA PHE A 435 3.78 -10.24 3.24
C PHE A 435 3.69 -8.71 3.25
N PHE A 436 3.26 -8.11 2.15
CA PHE A 436 3.14 -6.66 1.96
C PHE A 436 1.71 -6.15 2.20
N GLU A 437 0.75 -7.05 2.42
CA GLU A 437 -0.68 -6.74 2.43
C GLU A 437 -1.24 -6.64 3.84
N HIS A 438 -2.16 -5.70 4.05
CA HIS A 438 -2.93 -5.59 5.28
C HIS A 438 -4.31 -6.21 5.08
N TRP A 439 -4.71 -7.13 5.95
CA TRP A 439 -6.00 -7.82 5.86
C TRP A 439 -6.88 -7.47 7.06
N SER A 440 -8.20 -7.45 6.83
CA SER A 440 -9.18 -7.22 7.89
C SER A 440 -9.21 -8.35 8.91
N GLY A 441 -9.68 -8.03 10.11
CA GLY A 441 -9.86 -9.00 11.19
C GLY A 441 -8.57 -9.34 11.93
N PHE A 442 -8.60 -10.49 12.59
CA PHE A 442 -7.56 -10.95 13.49
C PHE A 442 -7.16 -12.38 13.12
N ASN A 443 -5.95 -12.78 13.51
CA ASN A 443 -5.46 -14.14 13.41
C ASN A 443 -4.97 -14.63 14.78
N VAL A 444 -5.07 -15.94 15.00
CA VAL A 444 -4.36 -16.62 16.10
C VAL A 444 -3.23 -17.44 15.49
N VAL A 445 -1.99 -17.17 15.93
CA VAL A 445 -0.78 -17.75 15.35
C VAL A 445 0.01 -18.49 16.44
N PRO A 446 -0.18 -19.81 16.60
CA PRO A 446 0.47 -20.58 17.64
C PRO A 446 2.01 -20.41 17.64
N PRO A 447 2.66 -20.32 18.81
CA PRO A 447 2.12 -20.52 20.16
C PRO A 447 1.44 -19.27 20.78
N ILE A 448 1.31 -18.18 20.03
CA ILE A 448 0.60 -16.98 20.46
C ILE A 448 -0.90 -17.23 20.30
N TRP A 449 -1.59 -17.36 21.43
CA TRP A 449 -3.03 -17.65 21.47
C TRP A 449 -3.90 -16.40 21.52
N ASP A 450 -3.28 -15.25 21.84
CA ASP A 450 -3.93 -13.95 21.80
C ASP A 450 -4.17 -13.56 20.33
N PRO A 451 -5.40 -13.23 19.93
CA PRO A 451 -5.68 -12.78 18.57
C PRO A 451 -4.95 -11.48 18.25
N VAL A 452 -4.29 -11.42 17.10
CA VAL A 452 -3.51 -10.26 16.63
C VAL A 452 -4.06 -9.75 15.30
N PRO A 453 -4.00 -8.43 15.02
CA PRO A 453 -4.38 -7.88 13.73
C PRO A 453 -3.59 -8.51 12.56
N VAL A 454 -4.22 -8.63 11.40
CA VAL A 454 -3.56 -9.18 10.20
C VAL A 454 -2.83 -8.06 9.43
N GLY A 455 -1.79 -7.52 10.06
CA GLY A 455 -0.87 -6.54 9.46
C GLY A 455 0.09 -7.16 8.43
N PRO A 456 0.63 -6.39 7.48
CA PRO A 456 1.73 -6.83 6.65
C PRO A 456 2.97 -7.16 7.52
N ILE A 457 3.78 -8.11 7.07
CA ILE A 457 4.95 -8.61 7.79
C ILE A 457 6.18 -7.76 7.49
N VAL A 458 6.33 -7.33 6.24
CA VAL A 458 7.53 -6.66 5.72
C VAL A 458 7.17 -5.29 5.12
N PRO A 459 8.12 -4.33 5.04
CA PRO A 459 7.94 -3.05 4.37
C PRO A 459 7.53 -3.20 2.90
N GLN A 460 6.78 -2.24 2.36
CA GLN A 460 6.62 -2.15 0.90
C GLN A 460 7.99 -2.06 0.20
N TYR A 461 8.10 -2.71 -0.96
CA TYR A 461 9.32 -2.75 -1.77
C TYR A 461 9.18 -1.89 -3.03
N TYR A 462 10.04 -0.89 -3.19
CA TYR A 462 10.00 0.07 -4.30
C TYR A 462 11.17 -0.06 -5.29
N GLY A 463 12.00 -1.09 -5.11
CA GLY A 463 13.04 -1.47 -6.06
C GLY A 463 14.44 -1.45 -5.48
N TYR A 464 15.33 -2.16 -6.16
CA TYR A 464 16.76 -2.19 -5.88
C TYR A 464 17.50 -1.69 -7.12
N TYR A 465 18.20 -0.58 -6.96
CA TYR A 465 18.80 0.18 -8.04
C TYR A 465 20.31 0.15 -7.91
N VAL A 466 21.00 -0.12 -9.01
CA VAL A 466 22.48 -0.11 -9.07
C VAL A 466 22.96 0.99 -10.02
N PRO A 467 24.12 1.60 -9.77
CA PRO A 467 24.68 2.61 -10.67
C PRO A 467 24.81 2.07 -12.10
N GLU A 468 24.52 2.90 -13.10
CA GLU A 468 24.80 2.57 -14.49
C GLU A 468 26.29 2.81 -14.78
N ASP A 469 26.98 1.84 -15.41
CA ASP A 469 28.44 1.85 -15.65
C ASP A 469 28.96 3.02 -16.52
N LYS A 470 28.07 3.91 -16.97
CA LYS A 470 28.37 5.07 -17.81
C LYS A 470 28.37 6.33 -16.96
N VAL A 471 29.55 6.74 -16.52
CA VAL A 471 29.79 8.02 -15.82
C VAL A 471 29.17 9.18 -16.61
N SER A 472 28.53 10.10 -15.89
CA SER A 472 27.99 11.33 -16.46
C SER A 472 29.13 12.13 -17.12
N LYS A 473 28.83 12.87 -18.20
CA LYS A 473 29.81 13.68 -18.96
C LYS A 473 30.54 14.76 -18.14
N TYR A 474 30.23 14.92 -16.85
CA TYR A 474 30.68 16.04 -16.03
C TYR A 474 31.95 15.75 -15.21
N ASP A 475 32.28 14.48 -14.93
CA ASP A 475 33.51 14.15 -14.18
C ASP A 475 34.81 14.37 -14.97
N VAL A 476 34.75 14.38 -16.31
CA VAL A 476 35.96 14.50 -17.13
C VAL A 476 36.56 15.91 -17.06
N LYS A 477 35.75 16.96 -16.87
CA LYS A 477 36.24 18.35 -16.85
C LYS A 477 36.87 18.80 -15.53
N ALA A 478 36.53 18.15 -14.42
CA ALA A 478 37.10 18.49 -13.12
C ALA A 478 38.48 17.86 -12.90
N MET A 479 38.78 16.73 -13.56
CA MET A 479 40.08 16.04 -13.43
C MET A 479 41.14 16.54 -14.42
N GLU A 480 40.76 17.07 -15.58
CA GLU A 480 41.73 17.69 -16.52
C GLU A 480 42.38 18.96 -15.96
N LYS A 481 41.83 19.57 -14.90
CA LYS A 481 42.33 20.82 -14.32
C LYS A 481 43.38 20.64 -13.21
N SER A 482 43.67 19.41 -12.78
CA SER A 482 44.65 19.13 -11.72
C SER A 482 46.00 18.64 -12.24
N GLU A 483 46.20 18.50 -13.55
CA GLU A 483 47.46 18.02 -14.15
C GLU A 483 48.36 19.13 -14.73
N GLU A 484 47.97 20.41 -14.66
CA GLU A 484 48.79 21.51 -15.22
C GLU A 484 49.87 22.07 -14.26
N ASP A 485 49.96 21.63 -13.00
CA ASP A 485 50.88 22.21 -11.99
C ASP A 485 51.87 21.20 -11.36
N MET A 486 52.45 20.27 -12.13
CA MET A 486 53.62 19.51 -11.65
C MET A 486 54.73 19.43 -12.70
N ASP A 487 55.84 20.09 -12.36
CA ASP A 487 57.11 20.05 -13.08
C ASP A 487 57.56 18.60 -13.33
N VAL A 488 57.76 18.28 -14.61
CA VAL A 488 58.19 16.97 -15.10
C VAL A 488 59.70 16.83 -14.89
N ASP A 489 60.09 16.03 -13.90
CA ASP A 489 61.41 15.42 -13.87
C ASP A 489 61.36 14.06 -14.58
N GLU A 490 62.28 13.87 -15.52
CA GLU A 490 62.26 12.87 -16.57
C GLU A 490 62.74 11.50 -16.06
N GLN A 491 61.86 10.70 -15.44
CA GLN A 491 62.15 9.27 -15.17
C GLN A 491 60.95 8.33 -15.36
N GLN A 492 61.02 7.58 -16.47
CA GLN A 492 60.37 6.30 -16.81
C GLN A 492 58.83 6.18 -16.79
N PRO A 493 58.20 5.65 -17.88
CA PRO A 493 56.76 5.46 -17.95
C PRO A 493 56.32 4.29 -17.06
N GLN A 494 55.80 4.61 -15.87
CA GLN A 494 54.98 3.68 -15.08
C GLN A 494 53.66 3.42 -15.82
N PRO A 495 53.13 2.19 -15.83
CA PRO A 495 51.85 1.90 -16.46
C PRO A 495 50.75 2.75 -15.81
N LEU A 496 50.03 3.51 -16.63
CA LEU A 496 48.85 4.31 -16.27
C LEU A 496 48.00 3.58 -15.23
N ARG A 497 48.08 4.02 -13.97
CA ARG A 497 47.18 3.56 -12.90
C ARG A 497 45.77 3.86 -13.37
N LYS A 498 44.99 2.82 -13.68
CA LYS A 498 43.55 2.95 -13.92
C LYS A 498 42.97 3.70 -12.72
N ILE A 499 42.52 4.94 -12.93
CA ILE A 499 41.79 5.71 -11.94
C ILE A 499 40.57 4.86 -11.58
N LYS A 500 40.57 4.29 -10.37
CA LYS A 500 39.40 3.56 -9.86
C LYS A 500 38.29 4.59 -9.71
N GLN A 501 37.16 4.37 -10.38
CA GLN A 501 35.99 5.21 -10.20
C GLN A 501 35.59 5.20 -8.72
N PRO A 502 35.15 6.34 -8.16
CA PRO A 502 34.67 6.39 -6.79
C PRO A 502 33.48 5.44 -6.63
N TYR A 503 33.44 4.72 -5.52
CA TYR A 503 32.34 3.82 -5.22
C TYR A 503 31.03 4.60 -5.10
N LEU A 504 29.99 4.10 -5.77
CA LEU A 504 28.62 4.58 -5.65
C LEU A 504 27.77 3.46 -5.09
N SER A 505 27.16 3.71 -3.94
CA SER A 505 26.35 2.73 -3.25
C SER A 505 25.10 2.36 -4.06
N PRO A 506 24.75 1.07 -4.19
CA PRO A 506 23.44 0.66 -4.65
C PRO A 506 22.35 1.08 -3.66
N ILE A 507 21.14 1.30 -4.16
CA ILE A 507 20.02 1.88 -3.40
C ILE A 507 18.87 0.88 -3.33
N LEU A 508 18.45 0.55 -2.12
CA LEU A 508 17.21 -0.22 -1.87
C LEU A 508 16.13 0.74 -1.36
N LEU A 509 15.05 0.90 -2.13
CA LEU A 509 13.91 1.76 -1.77
C LEU A 509 12.81 0.94 -1.10
N LEU A 510 12.38 1.37 0.09
CA LEU A 510 11.40 0.70 0.94
C LEU A 510 10.38 1.69 1.54
N GLU A 511 9.27 1.17 2.05
CA GLU A 511 8.36 1.90 2.94
C GLU A 511 9.15 2.49 4.13
N ASN A 512 8.85 3.74 4.50
CA ASN A 512 9.30 4.30 5.76
C ASN A 512 8.40 3.78 6.89
N CYS A 513 8.93 2.87 7.71
CA CYS A 513 8.14 2.15 8.73
C CYS A 513 8.30 2.70 10.15
N GLY A 514 8.84 3.91 10.30
CA GLY A 514 9.02 4.56 11.60
C GLY A 514 10.30 4.13 12.31
N SER A 515 10.21 3.93 13.63
CA SER A 515 11.37 3.73 14.51
C SER A 515 11.44 2.31 15.08
N PRO A 516 12.62 1.84 15.48
CA PRO A 516 12.74 0.56 16.18
C PRO A 516 11.91 0.48 17.45
N ILE A 517 11.36 -0.69 17.75
CA ILE A 517 10.59 -0.90 18.98
C ILE A 517 11.46 -0.74 20.23
N GLN A 518 10.85 -0.21 21.28
CA GLN A 518 11.37 -0.20 22.65
C GLN A 518 10.38 -1.02 23.49
N PRO A 519 10.75 -2.23 23.95
CA PRO A 519 9.83 -3.15 24.63
C PRO A 519 9.14 -2.56 25.86
N GLU A 520 9.80 -1.62 26.52
CA GLU A 520 9.31 -0.92 27.72
C GLU A 520 8.13 0.02 27.40
N GLU A 521 7.95 0.36 26.12
CA GLU A 521 6.86 1.21 25.62
C GLU A 521 5.73 0.39 24.97
N LEU A 522 5.82 -0.95 24.97
CA LEU A 522 4.87 -1.83 24.28
C LEU A 522 3.86 -2.41 25.27
N SER A 523 2.58 -2.42 24.87
CA SER A 523 1.55 -3.18 25.60
C SER A 523 1.68 -4.69 25.36
N VAL A 524 0.98 -5.48 26.16
CA VAL A 524 0.89 -6.94 25.99
C VAL A 524 0.39 -7.33 24.59
N ASP A 525 -0.53 -6.55 24.03
CA ASP A 525 -1.08 -6.76 22.69
C ASP A 525 -0.02 -6.44 21.62
N ASP A 526 0.71 -5.34 21.77
CA ASP A 526 1.79 -4.93 20.86
C ASP A 526 2.93 -5.97 20.83
N ILE A 527 3.30 -6.49 22.00
CA ILE A 527 4.30 -7.56 22.14
C ILE A 527 3.84 -8.82 21.39
N SER A 528 2.56 -9.16 21.51
CA SER A 528 1.96 -10.33 20.86
C SER A 528 1.91 -10.14 19.35
N GLU A 529 1.59 -8.94 18.86
CA GLU A 529 1.64 -8.60 17.44
C GLU A 529 3.07 -8.69 16.89
N CYS A 530 4.06 -8.12 17.59
CA CYS A 530 5.48 -8.21 17.21
C CYS A 530 5.95 -9.67 17.10
N GLY A 531 5.64 -10.49 18.10
CA GLY A 531 5.95 -11.92 18.07
C GLY A 531 5.26 -12.63 16.91
N SER A 532 4.02 -12.25 16.61
CA SER A 532 3.26 -12.84 15.51
C SER A 532 3.92 -12.62 14.15
N LEU A 533 4.62 -11.51 13.93
CA LEU A 533 5.31 -11.26 12.65
C LEU A 533 6.32 -12.35 12.35
N VAL A 534 7.13 -12.72 13.36
CA VAL A 534 8.14 -13.78 13.25
C VAL A 534 7.49 -15.13 13.00
N HIS A 535 6.42 -15.44 13.74
CA HIS A 535 5.71 -16.71 13.56
C HIS A 535 5.07 -16.81 12.17
N ARG A 536 4.41 -15.75 11.69
CA ARG A 536 3.82 -15.72 10.36
C ARG A 536 4.88 -15.82 9.25
N PHE A 537 6.02 -15.17 9.42
CA PHE A 537 7.16 -15.32 8.51
C PHE A 537 7.65 -16.78 8.45
N ALA A 538 7.75 -17.43 9.60
CA ALA A 538 8.15 -18.82 9.73
C ALA A 538 7.08 -19.84 9.30
N GLU A 539 5.79 -19.50 9.30
CA GLU A 539 4.70 -20.36 8.76
C GLU A 539 4.76 -20.44 7.24
N GLU A 540 5.21 -19.37 6.57
CA GLU A 540 5.58 -19.39 5.15
C GLU A 540 6.99 -19.96 4.91
N GLU A 541 7.54 -20.64 5.91
CA GLU A 541 8.82 -21.33 5.91
C GLU A 541 10.03 -20.42 5.62
N TRP A 542 9.92 -19.12 5.89
CA TRP A 542 11.09 -18.24 5.83
C TRP A 542 11.83 -18.19 7.16
N VAL A 543 13.16 -18.18 7.09
CA VAL A 543 14.06 -17.96 8.23
C VAL A 543 14.61 -16.54 8.12
N HIS A 544 14.51 -15.75 9.19
CA HIS A 544 14.96 -14.36 9.16
C HIS A 544 16.48 -14.26 9.25
N GLY A 545 17.12 -15.07 10.10
CA GLY A 545 18.57 -15.17 10.28
C GLY A 545 19.21 -14.05 11.11
N SER A 546 18.44 -13.06 11.58
CA SER A 546 18.95 -11.92 12.36
C SER A 546 17.84 -11.23 13.15
N ILE A 547 16.99 -12.00 13.83
CA ILE A 547 15.90 -11.42 14.62
C ILE A 547 16.51 -10.63 15.78
N ALA A 548 16.14 -9.34 15.88
CA ALA A 548 16.56 -8.44 16.95
C ALA A 548 15.45 -7.40 17.20
N LYS A 549 15.35 -6.84 18.42
CA LYS A 549 14.44 -5.72 18.74
C LYS A 549 14.58 -4.56 17.73
N ARG A 550 15.82 -4.21 17.37
CA ARG A 550 16.13 -3.17 16.37
C ARG A 550 15.60 -3.45 14.96
N ASN A 551 15.30 -4.71 14.65
CA ASN A 551 14.83 -5.18 13.35
C ASN A 551 13.30 -5.32 13.30
N ILE A 552 12.60 -4.82 14.34
CA ILE A 552 11.15 -4.64 14.35
C ILE A 552 10.89 -3.14 14.43
N LEU A 553 10.29 -2.56 13.40
CA LEU A 553 9.92 -1.15 13.37
C LEU A 553 8.46 -0.97 13.76
N LYS A 554 8.15 0.14 14.43
CA LYS A 554 6.80 0.60 14.74
C LYS A 554 6.54 1.97 14.11
N GLN A 555 5.31 2.16 13.63
CA GLN A 555 4.79 3.44 13.17
C GLN A 555 3.34 3.64 13.62
N PRO A 556 2.88 4.91 13.74
CA PRO A 556 1.50 5.22 14.07
C PRO A 556 0.49 4.62 13.08
N GLY A 557 -0.57 3.98 13.59
CA GLY A 557 -1.62 3.34 12.81
C GLY A 557 -3.04 3.81 13.17
N PRO A 558 -4.07 3.19 12.56
CA PRO A 558 -3.98 2.24 11.45
C PRO A 558 -3.58 2.94 10.15
N LEU A 559 -2.91 2.24 9.23
CA LEU A 559 -2.38 2.85 8.01
C LEU A 559 -3.47 3.30 7.01
N SER A 560 -4.69 2.80 7.16
CA SER A 560 -5.87 3.27 6.42
C SER A 560 -6.34 4.66 6.87
N ALA A 561 -5.95 5.10 8.07
CA ALA A 561 -6.30 6.41 8.61
C ALA A 561 -5.38 7.52 8.07
N TRP A 562 -5.89 8.75 8.09
CA TRP A 562 -5.14 9.92 7.67
C TRP A 562 -3.88 10.13 8.52
N PRO A 563 -2.76 10.63 7.96
CA PRO A 563 -1.52 10.87 8.73
C PRO A 563 -1.73 11.65 10.03
N ILE A 564 -2.61 12.66 10.01
CA ILE A 564 -2.95 13.44 11.21
C ILE A 564 -3.69 12.60 12.27
N GLN A 565 -4.61 11.73 11.84
CA GLN A 565 -5.33 10.84 12.75
C GLN A 565 -4.36 9.81 13.37
N ARG A 566 -3.44 9.28 12.57
CA ARG A 566 -2.39 8.38 13.05
C ARG A 566 -1.49 9.05 14.09
N THR A 567 -1.07 10.29 13.83
CA THR A 567 -0.28 11.08 14.79
C THR A 567 -1.06 11.31 16.09
N MET A 568 -2.35 11.65 16.00
CA MET A 568 -3.20 11.79 17.18
C MET A 568 -3.36 10.48 17.94
N ASN A 569 -3.50 9.35 17.25
CA ASN A 569 -3.58 8.02 17.85
C ASN A 569 -2.30 7.67 18.62
N ALA A 570 -1.12 7.95 18.05
CA ALA A 570 0.16 7.73 18.73
C ALA A 570 0.33 8.57 20.00
N MET A 571 -0.36 9.71 20.13
CA MET A 571 -0.32 10.57 21.32
C MET A 571 -1.36 10.18 22.40
N ARG A 572 -2.26 9.24 22.12
CA ARG A 572 -3.25 8.76 23.11
C ARG A 572 -2.61 7.86 24.16
N ARG A 573 -3.37 7.55 25.23
CA ARG A 573 -2.94 6.69 26.36
C ARG A 573 -1.63 7.14 26.99
N GLU A 574 -1.56 8.41 27.41
CA GLU A 574 -0.39 8.96 28.10
C GLU A 574 0.93 8.85 27.30
N GLY A 575 0.84 8.79 25.96
CA GLY A 575 2.01 8.67 25.08
C GLY A 575 2.42 7.24 24.73
N LEU A 576 1.72 6.21 25.26
CA LEU A 576 1.89 4.81 24.85
C LEU A 576 1.24 4.51 23.49
N GLY A 577 0.44 5.46 22.98
CA GLY A 577 -0.26 5.36 21.70
C GLY A 577 -1.47 4.43 21.73
N GLU A 578 -2.29 4.56 20.70
CA GLU A 578 -3.37 3.66 20.37
C GLU A 578 -3.13 3.19 18.93
N GLN A 579 -3.21 1.88 18.66
CA GLN A 579 -3.12 1.30 17.32
C GLN A 579 -1.77 1.56 16.62
N TRP A 580 -0.75 0.77 16.97
CA TRP A 580 0.52 0.74 16.26
C TRP A 580 0.47 -0.14 15.00
N SER A 581 1.44 0.03 14.10
CA SER A 581 1.65 -0.86 12.97
C SER A 581 3.12 -1.26 12.92
N PHE A 582 3.37 -2.57 12.87
CA PHE A 582 4.72 -3.13 12.98
C PHE A 582 5.21 -3.72 11.66
N ARG A 583 6.54 -3.79 11.50
CA ARG A 583 7.23 -4.41 10.35
C ARG A 583 8.52 -5.09 10.78
N LEU A 584 8.82 -6.25 10.19
CA LEU A 584 10.16 -6.85 10.23
C LEU A 584 11.04 -6.23 9.14
N ILE A 585 12.32 -5.98 9.45
CA ILE A 585 13.31 -5.45 8.52
C ILE A 585 14.63 -6.22 8.58
N ASP A 586 15.59 -5.88 7.71
CA ASP A 586 16.94 -6.44 7.68
C ASP A 586 16.98 -7.91 7.24
N PHE A 587 16.52 -8.14 6.01
CA PHE A 587 16.42 -9.48 5.42
C PHE A 587 17.70 -9.95 4.72
N GLY A 588 18.85 -9.28 4.89
CA GLY A 588 20.08 -9.65 4.17
C GLY A 588 20.68 -11.01 4.56
N ARG A 589 20.23 -11.59 5.70
CA ARG A 589 20.56 -12.97 6.13
C ARG A 589 19.39 -13.94 5.98
N SER A 590 18.24 -13.46 5.56
CA SER A 590 17.06 -14.29 5.43
C SER A 590 17.20 -15.25 4.27
N PHE A 591 16.52 -16.39 4.36
CA PHE A 591 16.48 -17.33 3.26
C PHE A 591 15.22 -18.19 3.36
N ASN A 592 14.77 -18.67 2.19
CA ASN A 592 13.75 -19.70 2.12
C ASN A 592 14.44 -21.06 1.92
N PRO A 593 14.30 -22.02 2.85
CA PRO A 593 14.88 -23.35 2.78
C PRO A 593 14.49 -24.16 1.55
N LYS A 594 13.26 -24.02 1.02
CA LYS A 594 12.87 -24.72 -0.21
C LYS A 594 13.72 -24.30 -1.41
N THR A 595 14.36 -23.13 -1.34
CA THR A 595 15.16 -22.56 -2.43
C THR A 595 16.65 -22.77 -2.26
N ARG A 596 17.11 -23.27 -1.11
CA ARG A 596 18.53 -23.48 -0.79
C ARG A 596 18.68 -24.95 -0.46
N ASN A 597 19.57 -25.69 -1.13
CA ASN A 597 19.85 -27.12 -0.87
C ASN A 597 20.49 -27.33 0.51
N VAL A 598 19.81 -26.92 1.58
CA VAL A 598 20.20 -27.06 2.98
C VAL A 598 19.51 -28.31 3.51
N GLN A 599 20.19 -29.04 4.38
CA GLN A 599 19.61 -30.24 4.98
C GLN A 599 18.36 -29.86 5.80
N GLU A 600 17.25 -30.53 5.53
CA GLU A 600 15.94 -30.29 6.15
C GLU A 600 15.99 -30.22 7.70
N ARG A 601 16.87 -31.01 8.33
CA ARG A 601 17.06 -31.03 9.78
C ARG A 601 17.66 -29.72 10.34
N GLU A 602 18.59 -29.11 9.61
CA GLU A 602 19.23 -27.86 10.04
C GLU A 602 18.25 -26.69 9.96
N VAL A 603 17.43 -26.69 8.91
CA VAL A 603 16.33 -25.74 8.70
C VAL A 603 15.29 -25.83 9.81
N ILE A 604 14.85 -27.05 10.13
CA ILE A 604 13.88 -27.28 11.21
C ILE A 604 14.43 -26.75 12.54
N ASN A 605 15.72 -26.96 12.82
CA ASN A 605 16.34 -26.45 14.04
C ASN A 605 16.42 -24.91 14.05
N LEU A 606 16.76 -24.28 12.93
CA LEU A 606 16.78 -22.81 12.81
C LEU A 606 15.38 -22.20 13.01
N LEU A 607 14.37 -22.75 12.33
CA LEU A 607 12.97 -22.31 12.50
C LEU A 607 12.49 -22.51 13.95
N ARG A 608 12.85 -23.63 14.58
CA ARG A 608 12.53 -23.87 15.99
C ARG A 608 13.23 -22.87 16.91
N ASN A 609 14.49 -22.57 16.64
CA ASN A 609 15.26 -21.60 17.43
C ASN A 609 14.68 -20.20 17.30
N GLU A 610 14.35 -19.74 16.08
CA GLU A 610 13.72 -18.42 15.89
C GLU A 610 12.35 -18.32 16.56
N ARG A 611 11.51 -19.34 16.42
CA ARG A 611 10.22 -19.42 17.11
C ARG A 611 10.41 -19.43 18.63
N ALA A 612 11.41 -20.15 19.15
CA ALA A 612 11.73 -20.19 20.57
C ALA A 612 12.25 -18.85 21.08
N THR A 613 13.09 -18.14 20.30
CA THR A 613 13.56 -16.80 20.63
C THR A 613 12.40 -15.80 20.66
N ALA A 614 11.54 -15.79 19.65
CA ALA A 614 10.36 -14.92 19.61
C ALA A 614 9.40 -15.21 20.77
N THR A 615 9.13 -16.50 21.05
CA THR A 615 8.30 -16.90 22.19
C THR A 615 8.94 -16.48 23.50
N GLY A 616 10.25 -16.67 23.64
CA GLY A 616 11.03 -16.26 24.81
C GLY A 616 10.93 -14.75 25.06
N TRP A 617 11.07 -13.94 24.01
CA TRP A 617 10.89 -12.49 24.09
C TRP A 617 9.48 -12.10 24.48
N VAL A 618 8.46 -12.72 23.88
CA VAL A 618 7.07 -12.45 24.23
C VAL A 618 6.83 -12.75 25.71
N GLN A 619 7.35 -13.87 26.23
CA GLN A 619 7.22 -14.20 27.65
C GLN A 619 8.01 -13.23 28.54
N GLU A 620 9.26 -12.94 28.20
CA GLU A 620 10.12 -12.00 28.94
C GLU A 620 9.48 -10.60 29.00
N TRP A 621 9.03 -10.07 27.87
CA TRP A 621 8.45 -8.72 27.80
C TRP A 621 7.08 -8.66 28.47
N LYS A 622 6.30 -9.75 28.43
CA LYS A 622 5.06 -9.87 29.23
C LYS A 622 5.31 -9.91 30.73
N THR A 623 6.51 -10.25 31.20
CA THR A 623 6.85 -10.20 32.64
C THR A 623 7.41 -8.87 33.11
N LEU A 624 7.82 -8.00 32.18
CA LEU A 624 8.35 -6.66 32.48
C LEU A 624 7.24 -5.60 32.62
N ASN A 625 6.07 -5.85 32.03
CA ASN A 625 4.85 -5.05 32.12
C ASN A 625 3.80 -5.75 32.99
#